data_AF-A0A090MU85-F1
#
_entry.id   AF-A0A090MU85-F1
#
_cell.length_a   1.000
_cell.length_b   1.000
_cell.length_c   1.000
_cell.angle_alpha   90.00
_cell.angle_beta   90.00
_cell.angle_gamma   90.00
#
_symmetry.space_group_name_H-M   'P 1'
#
loop_
_entity.id
_entity.type
_entity.pdbx_description
1 polymer ?
#
loop_
_entity_poly.entity_id
_entity_poly.type
_entity_poly.pdbx_seq_one_letter_code
_entity_poly.pdbx_strand_id
1 'polypeptide(L)'
;MPYLNSHQLRSSFIEFFKKYNHYHFPSSSVVPKNDNTILFTSAGMNQFKSIFLNQLPENDPMRNLRRVVNSQKCIRAGGKHNDLNEVGKDTYHHTFFEMLGNWSFGDYFKEDTCKYAWSYLTDVLGISPDRLYVSYFGGDTKLGLEADLETREIWSNIGVKDSHVVIGSSKDNFWEMGVTGPCGPCSEIHIDRIIGRGNMSHLVNKDDPNVVEIWNLVFMTQKRLQNGIIEPLGGKFIDCGMGFERLLSIIQEKPSSYDTDLFSPLMKEIENFQIEKFSYQGTIGNDKVGIQDTAYRLASDHIRAISISIADGVRPSSNDHGFILRQLIRRAVYTMKKNLGCPENSFNKLVPIVIDSLGDAYPELRGNENLIREIVNNEEIKFWKLIKNNDKLVRKSIQSIESKIIPGEVAWNLYSTNGVPIDVVKSIGMEYGKIVDIIKYEELSKQYRKKGNTLKKSVV
;
A
#
# COMPACT_ATOMS: atom_id res chain seq x y z
N MET A 1 0.95 25.94 7.44
CA MET A 1 1.58 24.64 7.75
C MET A 1 3.07 24.78 7.47
N PRO A 2 3.97 24.27 8.33
CA PRO A 2 5.39 24.19 8.00
C PRO A 2 5.62 23.25 6.82
N TYR A 3 6.44 23.67 5.85
CA TYR A 3 6.90 22.76 4.80
C TYR A 3 7.90 21.75 5.39
N LEU A 4 7.65 20.46 5.19
CA LEU A 4 8.56 19.39 5.58
C LEU A 4 8.82 18.49 4.37
N ASN A 5 10.10 18.18 4.13
CA ASN A 5 10.47 17.13 3.19
C ASN A 5 10.17 15.74 3.81
N SER A 6 10.26 14.69 3.01
CA SER A 6 9.96 13.32 3.41
C SER A 6 10.76 12.85 4.64
N HIS A 7 12.07 13.12 4.69
CA HIS A 7 12.92 12.77 5.83
C HIS A 7 12.50 13.51 7.11
N GLN A 8 12.22 14.81 7.00
CA GLN A 8 11.80 15.65 8.11
C GLN A 8 10.44 15.25 8.65
N LEU A 9 9.46 14.97 7.78
CA LEU A 9 8.12 14.56 8.19
C LEU A 9 8.14 13.20 8.90
N ARG A 10 8.87 12.22 8.35
CA ARG A 10 9.04 10.90 8.97
C ARG A 10 9.69 11.02 10.35
N SER A 11 10.78 11.79 10.45
CA SER A 11 11.49 12.01 11.71
C SER A 11 10.63 12.76 12.73
N SER A 12 9.84 13.75 12.29
CA SER A 12 8.93 14.51 13.16
C SER A 12 7.93 13.60 13.87
N PHE A 13 7.35 12.63 13.16
CA PHE A 13 6.42 11.66 13.74
C PHE A 13 7.09 10.81 14.83
N ILE A 14 8.26 10.25 14.54
CA ILE A 14 9.01 9.42 15.50
C ILE A 14 9.42 10.24 16.74
N GLU A 15 9.98 11.43 16.54
CA GLU A 15 10.42 12.29 17.64
C GLU A 15 9.24 12.84 18.46
N PHE A 16 8.07 13.05 17.87
CA PHE A 16 6.86 13.40 18.60
C PHE A 16 6.47 12.30 19.60
N PHE A 17 6.37 11.05 19.15
CA PHE A 17 5.96 9.94 20.02
C PHE A 17 7.02 9.55 21.05
N LYS A 18 8.32 9.78 20.76
CA LYS A 18 9.39 9.61 21.75
C LYS A 18 9.21 10.51 22.97
N LYS A 19 8.65 11.72 22.82
CA LYS A 19 8.30 12.60 23.95
C LYS A 19 7.24 11.99 24.87
N TYR A 20 6.43 11.07 24.36
CA TYR A 20 5.42 10.31 25.11
C TYR A 20 5.89 8.89 25.46
N ASN A 21 7.21 8.71 25.61
CA ASN A 21 7.88 7.46 26.01
C ASN A 21 7.64 6.28 25.05
N HIS A 22 7.36 6.54 23.76
CA HIS A 22 7.33 5.46 22.77
C HIS A 22 8.75 5.09 22.38
N TYR A 23 9.05 3.79 22.42
CA TYR A 23 10.30 3.26 21.90
C TYR A 23 10.24 3.21 20.37
N HIS A 24 11.26 3.74 19.70
CA HIS A 24 11.37 3.59 18.25
C HIS A 24 11.80 2.14 17.92
N PHE A 25 10.85 1.33 17.47
CA PHE A 25 11.11 -0.06 17.09
C PHE A 25 11.24 -0.16 15.57
N PRO A 26 12.30 -0.77 15.00
CA PRO A 26 12.49 -0.80 13.56
C PRO A 26 11.30 -1.40 12.79
N SER A 27 11.15 -1.00 11.53
CA SER A 27 10.22 -1.66 10.59
C SER A 27 10.57 -3.14 10.48
N SER A 28 9.57 -4.02 10.45
CA SER A 28 9.80 -5.41 10.06
C SER A 28 10.09 -5.53 8.57
N SER A 29 10.60 -6.70 8.18
CA SER A 29 10.66 -7.15 6.78
C SER A 29 9.27 -7.12 6.12
N VAL A 30 9.22 -6.85 4.82
CA VAL A 30 8.00 -7.00 4.01
C VAL A 30 7.62 -8.47 3.79
N VAL A 31 8.56 -9.39 4.01
CA VAL A 31 8.32 -10.84 4.09
C VAL A 31 8.15 -11.23 5.55
N PRO A 32 6.93 -11.63 5.97
CA PRO A 32 6.67 -12.09 7.34
C PRO A 32 7.43 -13.38 7.61
N LYS A 33 8.28 -13.42 8.64
CA LYS A 33 9.08 -14.62 8.96
C LYS A 33 8.29 -15.72 9.68
N ASN A 34 7.30 -15.33 10.48
CA ASN A 34 6.57 -16.21 11.40
C ASN A 34 5.06 -16.23 11.14
N ASP A 35 4.60 -15.76 9.97
CA ASP A 35 3.18 -15.76 9.63
C ASP A 35 2.96 -16.16 8.17
N ASN A 36 2.58 -17.43 7.97
CA ASN A 36 2.28 -17.99 6.66
C ASN A 36 0.86 -17.63 6.17
N THR A 37 0.07 -16.89 6.95
CA THR A 37 -1.31 -16.51 6.58
C THR A 37 -1.36 -15.23 5.75
N ILE A 38 -0.29 -14.44 5.77
CA ILE A 38 -0.15 -13.20 5.00
C ILE A 38 1.01 -13.33 4.00
N LEU A 39 0.80 -12.82 2.79
CA LEU A 39 1.83 -12.85 1.75
C LEU A 39 2.89 -11.80 2.04
N PHE A 40 2.51 -10.53 2.10
CA PHE A 40 3.41 -9.44 2.49
C PHE A 40 2.92 -8.79 3.78
N THR A 41 3.83 -8.16 4.50
CA THR A 41 3.50 -7.21 5.58
C THR A 41 2.68 -6.08 4.98
N SER A 42 1.43 -5.93 5.40
CA SER A 42 0.47 -4.96 4.85
C SER A 42 0.13 -3.83 5.82
N ALA A 43 0.56 -3.94 7.08
CA ALA A 43 0.37 -2.97 8.15
C ALA A 43 1.49 -3.05 9.21
N GLY A 44 1.73 -1.95 9.93
CA GLY A 44 2.69 -1.88 11.04
C GLY A 44 2.43 -2.87 12.16
N MET A 45 1.15 -3.18 12.42
CA MET A 45 0.73 -4.09 13.47
C MET A 45 1.16 -5.55 13.27
N ASN A 46 1.52 -5.96 12.04
CA ASN A 46 1.75 -7.37 11.73
C ASN A 46 2.89 -7.98 12.57
N GLN A 47 3.96 -7.24 12.84
CA GLN A 47 5.07 -7.72 13.68
C GLN A 47 4.69 -7.82 15.16
N PHE A 48 3.63 -7.14 15.59
CA PHE A 48 3.16 -7.13 16.98
C PHE A 48 1.97 -8.09 17.22
N LYS A 49 1.54 -8.85 16.20
CA LYS A 49 0.45 -9.82 16.28
C LYS A 49 0.54 -10.74 17.51
N SER A 50 1.73 -11.26 17.79
CA SER A 50 1.96 -12.16 18.93
C SER A 50 1.87 -11.47 20.29
N ILE A 51 2.09 -10.15 20.36
CA ILE A 51 1.83 -9.37 21.59
C ILE A 51 0.33 -9.32 21.84
N PHE A 52 -0.46 -8.91 20.84
CA PHE A 52 -1.91 -8.79 20.96
C PHE A 52 -2.58 -10.10 21.35
N LEU A 53 -2.08 -11.22 20.83
CA LEU A 53 -2.63 -12.56 21.12
C LEU A 53 -2.03 -13.22 22.37
N ASN A 54 -1.11 -12.56 23.07
CA ASN A 54 -0.36 -13.11 24.21
C ASN A 54 0.34 -14.46 23.87
N GLN A 55 0.97 -14.53 22.69
CA GLN A 55 1.58 -15.73 22.12
C GLN A 55 3.11 -15.69 22.05
N LEU A 56 3.74 -14.61 22.56
CA LEU A 56 5.20 -14.53 22.59
C LEU A 56 5.80 -15.56 23.58
N PRO A 57 6.97 -16.15 23.30
CA PRO A 57 7.74 -16.90 24.30
C PRO A 57 8.02 -16.06 25.56
N GLU A 58 8.13 -16.68 26.74
CA GLU A 58 8.36 -15.94 28.02
C GLU A 58 9.62 -15.07 28.00
N ASN A 59 10.68 -15.54 27.35
CA ASN A 59 11.96 -14.84 27.26
C ASN A 59 12.06 -13.90 26.06
N ASP A 60 10.99 -13.70 25.29
CA ASP A 60 11.02 -12.82 24.12
C ASP A 60 11.09 -11.35 24.58
N PRO A 61 12.11 -10.58 24.14
CA PRO A 61 12.27 -9.19 24.55
C PRO A 61 11.09 -8.30 24.16
N MET A 62 10.29 -8.68 23.15
CA MET A 62 9.08 -7.95 22.75
C MET A 62 8.01 -7.93 23.85
N ARG A 63 8.05 -8.84 24.83
CA ARG A 63 7.15 -8.81 26.01
C ARG A 63 7.33 -7.58 26.89
N ASN A 64 8.50 -6.93 26.82
CA ASN A 64 8.79 -5.72 27.59
C ASN A 64 8.32 -4.44 26.88
N LEU A 65 7.87 -4.54 25.63
CA LEU A 65 7.33 -3.39 24.92
C LEU A 65 6.01 -2.95 25.58
N ARG A 66 5.87 -1.64 25.74
CA ARG A 66 4.65 -0.99 26.28
C ARG A 66 4.12 0.05 25.32
N ARG A 67 5.00 0.89 24.79
CA ARG A 67 4.68 1.93 23.82
C ARG A 67 5.70 1.91 22.70
N VAL A 68 5.25 1.86 21.45
CA VAL A 68 6.14 1.73 20.30
C VAL A 68 5.72 2.69 19.19
N VAL A 69 6.68 3.28 18.50
CA VAL A 69 6.44 4.09 17.29
C VAL A 69 7.38 3.63 16.19
N ASN A 70 6.91 3.60 14.93
CA ASN A 70 7.78 3.39 13.77
C ASN A 70 7.18 3.90 12.44
N SER A 71 7.96 3.71 11.37
CA SER A 71 7.53 3.81 9.98
C SER A 71 7.67 2.43 9.35
N GLN A 72 6.57 1.70 9.16
CA GLN A 72 6.59 0.34 8.63
C GLN A 72 6.59 0.33 7.09
N LYS A 73 7.48 -0.47 6.51
CA LYS A 73 7.42 -0.90 5.10
C LYS A 73 6.21 -1.80 4.85
N CYS A 74 5.28 -1.36 4.01
CA CYS A 74 4.08 -2.13 3.66
C CYS A 74 4.04 -2.45 2.17
N ILE A 75 3.65 -3.68 1.81
CA ILE A 75 3.35 -4.05 0.42
C ILE A 75 1.92 -4.59 0.32
N ARG A 76 1.11 -4.00 -0.57
CA ARG A 76 -0.26 -4.43 -0.89
C ARG A 76 -0.36 -4.91 -2.34
N ALA A 77 0.27 -6.04 -2.61
CA ALA A 77 0.27 -6.71 -3.93
C ALA A 77 -0.31 -8.15 -3.89
N GLY A 78 -1.18 -8.44 -2.93
CA GLY A 78 -1.83 -9.75 -2.81
C GLY A 78 -2.52 -9.96 -1.46
N GLY A 79 -3.36 -11.00 -1.35
CA GLY A 79 -4.11 -11.28 -0.12
C GLY A 79 -5.38 -10.44 0.03
N LYS A 80 -5.74 -10.10 1.28
CA LYS A 80 -6.93 -9.30 1.63
C LYS A 80 -6.82 -7.86 1.14
N HIS A 81 -5.64 -7.25 1.28
CA HIS A 81 -5.36 -5.88 0.84
C HIS A 81 -4.47 -5.92 -0.41
N ASN A 82 -5.03 -5.54 -1.56
CA ASN A 82 -4.34 -5.63 -2.84
C ASN A 82 -4.70 -4.43 -3.72
N ASP A 83 -3.76 -3.48 -3.79
CA ASP A 83 -3.93 -2.21 -4.50
C ASP A 83 -3.24 -2.24 -5.87
N LEU A 84 -2.62 -3.36 -6.25
CA LEU A 84 -1.78 -3.50 -7.45
C LEU A 84 -2.47 -3.07 -8.76
N ASN A 85 -3.80 -3.25 -8.84
CA ASN A 85 -4.57 -2.90 -10.02
C ASN A 85 -4.90 -1.40 -10.11
N GLU A 86 -4.83 -0.67 -9.00
CA GLU A 86 -5.11 0.78 -8.90
C GLU A 86 -3.84 1.62 -9.07
N VAL A 87 -2.67 1.04 -8.77
CA VAL A 87 -1.37 1.72 -8.93
C VAL A 87 -1.22 2.37 -10.31
N GLY A 88 -1.00 3.68 -10.28
CA GLY A 88 -0.83 4.54 -11.44
C GLY A 88 -2.13 5.04 -12.08
N LYS A 89 -3.29 4.45 -11.77
CA LYS A 89 -4.60 4.94 -12.25
C LYS A 89 -5.16 6.07 -11.40
N ASP A 90 -4.75 6.14 -10.14
CA ASP A 90 -5.03 7.26 -9.25
C ASP A 90 -3.73 7.91 -8.73
N THR A 91 -3.90 8.81 -7.79
CA THR A 91 -2.86 9.69 -7.25
C THR A 91 -2.42 9.32 -5.83
N TYR A 92 -2.89 8.20 -5.26
CA TYR A 92 -2.73 7.93 -3.83
C TYR A 92 -2.66 6.45 -3.42
N HIS A 93 -2.89 5.50 -4.32
CA HIS A 93 -2.60 4.08 -4.09
C HIS A 93 -1.21 3.70 -4.58
N HIS A 94 -0.56 2.84 -3.80
CA HIS A 94 0.81 2.38 -4.01
C HIS A 94 0.90 0.88 -3.77
N THR A 95 1.80 0.21 -4.50
CA THR A 95 2.19 -1.16 -4.18
C THR A 95 2.96 -1.19 -2.87
N PHE A 96 3.94 -0.29 -2.75
CA PHE A 96 4.73 -0.09 -1.55
C PHE A 96 4.45 1.29 -0.98
N PHE A 97 4.18 1.33 0.31
CA PHE A 97 3.99 2.58 1.04
C PHE A 97 4.53 2.45 2.46
N GLU A 98 4.71 3.58 3.11
CA GLU A 98 5.12 3.63 4.51
C GLU A 98 3.91 3.88 5.40
N MET A 99 3.76 3.06 6.43
CA MET A 99 2.74 3.25 7.46
C MET A 99 3.41 3.80 8.71
N LEU A 100 3.17 5.08 9.00
CA LEU A 100 3.53 5.67 10.28
C LEU A 100 2.60 5.11 11.35
N GLY A 101 3.15 4.47 12.37
CA GLY A 101 2.34 3.81 13.40
C GLY A 101 2.85 4.05 14.80
N ASN A 102 1.90 4.05 15.73
CA ASN A 102 2.15 4.05 17.16
C ASN A 102 1.26 3.00 17.84
N TRP A 103 1.79 2.33 18.86
CA TRP A 103 1.15 1.22 19.54
C TRP A 103 1.23 1.39 21.04
N SER A 104 0.15 0.97 21.71
CA SER A 104 0.08 0.78 23.16
C SER A 104 -0.23 -0.67 23.47
N PHE A 105 0.65 -1.30 24.24
CA PHE A 105 0.56 -2.68 24.68
C PHE A 105 0.13 -2.76 26.15
N GLY A 106 -1.15 -2.49 26.42
CA GLY A 106 -1.71 -2.52 27.78
C GLY A 106 -1.29 -1.34 28.66
N ASP A 107 -0.96 -0.20 28.03
CA ASP A 107 -0.55 1.03 28.71
C ASP A 107 -1.68 2.09 28.62
N TYR A 108 -1.58 3.07 27.72
CA TYR A 108 -2.63 4.05 27.47
C TYR A 108 -3.68 3.53 26.47
N PHE A 109 -4.84 4.20 26.38
CA PHE A 109 -5.93 3.78 25.50
C PHE A 109 -6.55 4.98 24.75
N LYS A 110 -7.87 5.00 24.53
CA LYS A 110 -8.57 5.94 23.63
C LYS A 110 -8.24 7.42 23.86
N GLU A 111 -8.34 7.90 25.11
CA GLU A 111 -8.21 9.33 25.43
C GLU A 111 -6.85 9.90 24.99
N ASP A 112 -5.76 9.27 25.43
CA ASP A 112 -4.40 9.66 25.05
C ASP A 112 -4.15 9.45 23.56
N THR A 113 -4.69 8.38 22.96
CA THR A 113 -4.54 8.10 21.52
C THR A 113 -5.11 9.24 20.68
N CYS A 114 -6.36 9.65 20.95
CA CYS A 114 -7.00 10.75 20.23
C CYS A 114 -6.29 12.08 20.49
N LYS A 115 -5.87 12.35 21.73
CA LYS A 115 -5.11 13.57 22.08
C LYS A 115 -3.78 13.66 21.34
N TYR A 116 -3.01 12.57 21.31
CA TYR A 116 -1.71 12.53 20.62
C TYR A 116 -1.88 12.69 19.11
N ALA A 117 -2.84 11.98 18.52
CA ALA A 117 -3.11 12.08 17.09
C ALA A 117 -3.53 13.50 16.68
N TRP A 118 -4.44 14.11 17.45
CA TRP A 118 -4.89 15.48 17.21
C TRP A 118 -3.76 16.49 17.34
N SER A 119 -3.02 16.48 18.45
CA SER A 119 -1.93 17.42 18.71
C SER A 119 -0.80 17.31 17.68
N TYR A 120 -0.48 16.10 17.20
CA TYR A 120 0.48 15.96 16.12
C TYR A 120 0.01 16.66 14.84
N LEU A 121 -1.24 16.43 14.42
CA LEU A 121 -1.76 17.02 13.19
C LEU A 121 -1.95 18.54 13.30
N THR A 122 -2.51 19.03 14.42
CA THR A 122 -2.85 20.44 14.58
C THR A 122 -1.68 21.29 15.07
N ASP A 123 -0.99 20.84 16.11
CA ASP A 123 0.00 21.67 16.81
C ASP A 123 1.38 21.53 16.20
N VAL A 124 1.77 20.29 15.84
CA VAL A 124 3.09 20.01 15.26
C VAL A 124 3.10 20.28 13.76
N LEU A 125 2.11 19.74 13.03
CA LEU A 125 2.02 19.90 11.58
C LEU A 125 1.23 21.15 11.15
N GLY A 126 0.61 21.87 12.09
CA GLY A 126 -0.09 23.13 11.78
C GLY A 126 -1.30 22.96 10.85
N ILE A 127 -1.88 21.75 10.76
CA ILE A 127 -3.06 21.50 9.94
C ILE A 127 -4.24 22.18 10.61
N SER A 128 -4.97 23.00 9.84
CA SER A 128 -6.16 23.67 10.37
C SER A 128 -7.21 22.66 10.85
N PRO A 129 -7.68 22.74 12.11
CA PRO A 129 -8.75 21.90 12.64
C PRO A 129 -10.01 21.88 11.78
N ASP A 130 -10.33 22.99 11.11
CA ASP A 130 -11.52 23.11 10.25
C ASP A 130 -11.45 22.24 8.97
N ARG A 131 -10.28 21.67 8.67
CA ARG A 131 -10.09 20.74 7.56
C ARG A 131 -10.18 19.28 7.99
N LEU A 132 -10.12 19.02 9.30
CA LEU A 132 -10.09 17.67 9.85
C LEU A 132 -11.50 17.23 10.24
N TYR A 133 -11.79 15.96 9.99
CA TYR A 133 -13.01 15.28 10.38
C TYR A 133 -12.62 13.99 11.10
N VAL A 134 -13.38 13.61 12.12
CA VAL A 134 -13.11 12.38 12.87
C VAL A 134 -14.34 11.48 12.83
N SER A 135 -14.14 10.18 12.71
CA SER A 135 -15.23 9.20 12.77
C SER A 135 -15.19 8.38 14.06
N TYR A 136 -16.34 7.88 14.51
CA TYR A 136 -16.42 6.89 15.59
C TYR A 136 -17.33 5.73 15.19
N PHE A 137 -17.16 4.57 15.81
CA PHE A 137 -17.96 3.39 15.47
C PHE A 137 -19.42 3.54 15.91
N GLY A 138 -20.36 3.46 14.97
CA GLY A 138 -21.80 3.60 15.22
C GLY A 138 -22.49 2.35 15.77
N GLY A 139 -21.77 1.25 15.98
CA GLY A 139 -22.35 -0.02 16.41
C GLY A 139 -22.79 -0.92 15.25
N ASP A 140 -23.01 -2.20 15.56
CA ASP A 140 -23.52 -3.19 14.62
C ASP A 140 -24.45 -4.18 15.34
N THR A 141 -25.76 -4.00 15.16
CA THR A 141 -26.76 -4.87 15.79
C THR A 141 -26.72 -6.31 15.28
N LYS A 142 -26.23 -6.57 14.06
CA LYS A 142 -26.09 -7.93 13.52
C LYS A 142 -24.92 -8.67 14.15
N LEU A 143 -23.86 -7.95 14.51
CA LEU A 143 -22.69 -8.50 15.21
C LEU A 143 -22.80 -8.41 16.74
N GLY A 144 -23.87 -7.79 17.26
CA GLY A 144 -24.05 -7.57 18.70
C GLY A 144 -23.03 -6.59 19.28
N LEU A 145 -22.58 -5.61 18.48
CA LEU A 145 -21.60 -4.62 18.87
C LEU A 145 -22.27 -3.28 19.14
N GLU A 146 -21.98 -2.68 20.30
CA GLU A 146 -22.52 -1.36 20.67
C GLU A 146 -21.75 -0.22 20.00
N ALA A 147 -22.37 0.96 19.94
CA ALA A 147 -21.74 2.17 19.45
C ALA A 147 -20.64 2.66 20.41
N ASP A 148 -19.55 3.17 19.86
CA ASP A 148 -18.43 3.71 20.63
C ASP A 148 -18.64 5.18 20.99
N LEU A 149 -19.62 5.44 21.88
CA LEU A 149 -19.96 6.79 22.33
C LEU A 149 -18.85 7.43 23.19
N GLU A 150 -18.02 6.62 23.86
CA GLU A 150 -16.84 7.08 24.60
C GLU A 150 -15.88 7.85 23.68
N THR A 151 -15.59 7.30 22.49
CA THR A 151 -14.72 7.97 21.51
C THR A 151 -15.32 9.28 21.00
N ARG A 152 -16.64 9.34 20.80
CA ARG A 152 -17.33 10.59 20.44
C ARG A 152 -17.14 11.67 21.52
N GLU A 153 -17.32 11.31 22.79
CA GLU A 153 -17.14 12.23 23.92
C GLU A 153 -15.69 12.70 24.04
N ILE A 154 -14.72 11.81 23.83
CA ILE A 154 -13.29 12.16 23.81
C ILE A 154 -13.00 13.24 22.75
N TRP A 155 -13.53 13.08 21.53
CA TRP A 155 -13.33 14.09 20.48
C TRP A 155 -13.98 15.43 20.82
N SER A 156 -15.16 15.42 21.43
CA SER A 156 -15.82 16.63 21.92
C SER A 156 -14.97 17.33 22.98
N ASN A 157 -14.40 16.58 23.93
CA ASN A 157 -13.53 17.09 24.99
C ASN A 157 -12.19 17.65 24.46
N ILE A 158 -11.69 17.11 23.35
CA ILE A 158 -10.51 17.66 22.64
C ILE A 158 -10.84 19.00 21.95
N GLY A 159 -12.13 19.30 21.73
CA GLY A 159 -12.59 20.53 21.08
C GLY A 159 -12.92 20.36 19.59
N VAL A 160 -13.08 19.13 19.11
CA VAL A 160 -13.57 18.89 17.74
C VAL A 160 -15.04 19.30 17.68
N LYS A 161 -15.38 20.14 16.70
CA LYS A 161 -16.76 20.60 16.48
C LYS A 161 -17.67 19.40 16.21
N ASP A 162 -18.88 19.39 16.77
CA ASP A 162 -19.86 18.32 16.55
C ASP A 162 -20.14 18.06 15.06
N SER A 163 -20.14 19.12 14.23
CA SER A 163 -20.32 18.98 12.77
C SER A 163 -19.14 18.32 12.05
N HIS A 164 -18.02 18.08 12.74
CA HIS A 164 -16.83 17.40 12.24
C HIS A 164 -16.69 15.98 12.81
N VAL A 165 -17.60 15.55 13.68
CA VAL A 165 -17.64 14.20 14.25
C VAL A 165 -18.69 13.37 13.50
N VAL A 166 -18.24 12.37 12.76
CA VAL A 166 -19.07 11.56 11.85
C VAL A 166 -19.33 10.17 12.44
N ILE A 167 -20.55 9.66 12.27
CA ILE A 167 -20.89 8.29 12.66
C ILE A 167 -20.40 7.34 11.57
N GLY A 168 -19.55 6.39 11.97
CA GLY A 168 -18.96 5.36 11.13
C GLY A 168 -19.76 4.07 11.10
N SER A 169 -19.69 3.34 9.98
CA SER A 169 -20.27 2.00 9.85
C SER A 169 -19.31 0.91 10.33
N SER A 170 -19.77 -0.35 10.44
CA SER A 170 -18.86 -1.49 10.71
C SER A 170 -17.86 -1.74 9.60
N LYS A 171 -18.14 -1.31 8.37
CA LYS A 171 -17.21 -1.45 7.25
C LYS A 171 -15.97 -0.56 7.45
N ASP A 172 -16.19 0.63 8.01
CA ASP A 172 -15.17 1.68 8.06
C ASP A 172 -14.54 1.75 9.46
N ASN A 173 -15.36 1.68 10.51
CA ASN A 173 -14.97 1.92 11.90
C ASN A 173 -14.91 0.65 12.78
N PHE A 174 -14.85 -0.54 12.17
CA PHE A 174 -14.51 -1.77 12.88
C PHE A 174 -13.38 -2.48 12.14
N TRP A 175 -12.17 -2.34 12.67
CA TRP A 175 -10.96 -2.79 11.99
C TRP A 175 -10.62 -4.25 12.32
N GLU A 176 -10.16 -4.97 11.29
CA GLU A 176 -9.83 -6.39 11.39
C GLU A 176 -8.55 -6.73 10.62
N MET A 177 -7.60 -7.38 11.31
CA MET A 177 -6.32 -7.79 10.71
C MET A 177 -6.50 -8.73 9.52
N GLY A 178 -7.50 -9.60 9.55
CA GLY A 178 -7.70 -10.66 8.57
C GLY A 178 -9.10 -11.21 8.62
N VAL A 179 -9.26 -12.49 8.23
CA VAL A 179 -10.50 -13.25 8.48
C VAL A 179 -10.57 -13.72 9.93
N THR A 180 -9.42 -13.83 10.60
CA THR A 180 -9.26 -14.14 12.02
C THR A 180 -8.18 -13.26 12.64
N GLY A 181 -8.17 -13.16 13.97
CA GLY A 181 -7.15 -12.43 14.74
C GLY A 181 -7.68 -11.19 15.45
N PRO A 182 -6.79 -10.32 15.99
CA PRO A 182 -7.17 -9.13 16.74
C PRO A 182 -8.03 -8.16 15.91
N CYS A 183 -9.04 -7.59 16.55
CA CYS A 183 -9.96 -6.61 15.97
C CYS A 183 -10.52 -5.67 17.04
N GLY A 184 -11.21 -4.63 16.61
CA GLY A 184 -11.91 -3.72 17.50
C GLY A 184 -12.50 -2.50 16.79
N PRO A 185 -13.30 -1.69 17.51
CA PRO A 185 -13.73 -0.39 16.99
C PRO A 185 -12.52 0.50 16.72
N CYS A 186 -12.64 1.38 15.75
CA CYS A 186 -11.61 2.36 15.46
C CYS A 186 -12.19 3.74 15.19
N SER A 187 -11.32 4.74 15.29
CA SER A 187 -11.62 6.13 14.93
C SER A 187 -10.68 6.56 13.81
N GLU A 188 -11.24 7.11 12.73
CA GLU A 188 -10.42 7.57 11.61
C GLU A 188 -10.39 9.10 11.60
N ILE A 189 -9.23 9.65 11.25
CA ILE A 189 -9.06 11.07 10.95
C ILE A 189 -9.00 11.24 9.44
N HIS A 190 -9.89 12.08 8.95
CA HIS A 190 -10.06 12.47 7.56
C HIS A 190 -9.68 13.92 7.38
N ILE A 191 -9.27 14.28 6.16
CA ILE A 191 -8.92 15.66 5.82
C ILE A 191 -9.57 16.09 4.50
N ASP A 192 -10.13 17.30 4.48
CA ASP A 192 -10.45 18.01 3.24
C ASP A 192 -9.20 18.71 2.70
N ARG A 193 -8.79 18.28 1.51
CA ARG A 193 -7.67 18.84 0.76
C ARG A 193 -7.95 20.25 0.26
N ILE A 194 -9.23 20.60 0.04
CA ILE A 194 -9.61 21.89 -0.53
C ILE A 194 -9.93 22.87 0.59
N ILE A 195 -9.21 23.99 0.61
CA ILE A 195 -9.40 25.03 1.62
C ILE A 195 -10.63 25.88 1.26
N GLY A 196 -11.46 26.18 2.26
CA GLY A 196 -12.54 27.16 2.12
C GLY A 196 -13.88 26.64 1.57
N ARG A 197 -14.06 25.32 1.40
CA ARG A 197 -15.34 24.73 0.96
C ARG A 197 -16.43 24.66 2.04
N GLY A 198 -16.09 24.98 3.28
CA GLY A 198 -16.99 24.80 4.43
C GLY A 198 -16.98 23.36 4.95
N ASN A 199 -18.07 22.93 5.58
CA ASN A 199 -18.15 21.61 6.20
C ASN A 199 -18.47 20.51 5.17
N MET A 200 -17.54 19.56 5.00
CA MET A 200 -17.60 18.44 4.08
C MET A 200 -17.78 17.08 4.78
N SER A 201 -18.33 17.06 6.00
CA SER A 201 -18.58 15.82 6.78
C SER A 201 -19.38 14.77 5.99
N HIS A 202 -20.29 15.21 5.12
CA HIS A 202 -21.10 14.35 4.26
C HIS A 202 -20.31 13.57 3.19
N LEU A 203 -19.05 13.93 2.94
CA LEU A 203 -18.14 13.26 2.00
C LEU A 203 -17.17 12.29 2.70
N VAL A 204 -17.10 12.30 4.03
CA VAL A 204 -16.28 11.35 4.80
C VAL A 204 -16.76 9.92 4.51
N ASN A 205 -15.82 9.03 4.17
CA ASN A 205 -16.09 7.64 3.76
C ASN A 205 -17.06 7.52 2.55
N LYS A 206 -16.99 8.48 1.61
CA LYS A 206 -17.75 8.46 0.32
C LYS A 206 -16.86 8.35 -0.92
N ASP A 207 -15.62 7.87 -0.77
CA ASP A 207 -14.66 7.70 -1.86
C ASP A 207 -14.36 9.01 -2.65
N ASP A 208 -14.48 10.17 -1.99
CA ASP A 208 -14.09 11.47 -2.58
C ASP A 208 -12.56 11.62 -2.54
N PRO A 209 -11.90 11.94 -3.67
CA PRO A 209 -10.44 12.05 -3.74
C PRO A 209 -9.86 13.24 -2.96
N ASN A 210 -10.70 14.19 -2.54
CA ASN A 210 -10.30 15.36 -1.76
C ASN A 210 -10.62 15.23 -0.28
N VAL A 211 -11.53 14.35 0.12
CA VAL A 211 -11.85 14.05 1.53
C VAL A 211 -11.35 12.66 1.85
N VAL A 212 -10.10 12.59 2.32
CA VAL A 212 -9.36 11.33 2.41
C VAL A 212 -9.01 10.96 3.84
N GLU A 213 -9.06 9.66 4.13
CA GLU A 213 -8.54 9.07 5.35
C GLU A 213 -7.01 9.24 5.39
N ILE A 214 -6.51 9.80 6.49
CA ILE A 214 -5.07 9.95 6.74
C ILE A 214 -4.57 9.08 7.88
N TRP A 215 -5.37 8.85 8.92
CA TRP A 215 -4.92 8.14 10.12
C TRP A 215 -6.05 7.33 10.74
N ASN A 216 -5.86 6.02 10.90
CA ASN A 216 -6.76 5.14 11.60
C ASN A 216 -6.24 4.83 13.01
N LEU A 217 -7.09 4.97 14.03
CA LEU A 217 -6.81 4.74 15.45
C LEU A 217 -7.64 3.53 15.92
N VAL A 218 -7.04 2.34 15.92
CA VAL A 218 -7.73 1.09 16.26
C VAL A 218 -7.64 0.80 17.76
N PHE A 219 -8.80 0.60 18.38
CA PHE A 219 -8.95 0.27 19.80
C PHE A 219 -9.17 -1.24 19.95
N MET A 220 -8.08 -1.99 19.86
CA MET A 220 -8.12 -3.46 19.90
C MET A 220 -8.51 -3.97 21.28
N THR A 221 -9.68 -4.60 21.35
CA THR A 221 -10.23 -5.20 22.57
C THR A 221 -10.78 -6.61 22.33
N GLN A 222 -10.85 -7.04 21.06
CA GLN A 222 -11.50 -8.26 20.63
C GLN A 222 -10.61 -9.06 19.68
N LYS A 223 -10.99 -10.31 19.41
CA LYS A 223 -10.46 -11.11 18.31
C LYS A 223 -11.59 -11.88 17.62
N ARG A 224 -11.46 -12.03 16.31
CA ARG A 224 -12.34 -12.89 15.51
C ARG A 224 -11.76 -14.30 15.39
N LEU A 225 -12.58 -15.28 15.71
CA LEU A 225 -12.30 -16.69 15.56
C LEU A 225 -12.64 -17.20 14.15
N GLN A 226 -12.17 -18.39 13.82
CA GLN A 226 -12.38 -18.97 12.48
C GLN A 226 -13.86 -19.26 12.14
N ASN A 227 -14.69 -19.48 13.16
CA ASN A 227 -16.14 -19.63 13.02
C ASN A 227 -16.89 -18.28 12.93
N GLY A 228 -16.16 -17.16 12.89
CA GLY A 228 -16.72 -15.82 12.80
C GLY A 228 -17.10 -15.19 14.15
N ILE A 229 -17.06 -15.94 15.25
CA ILE A 229 -17.37 -15.42 16.59
C ILE A 229 -16.32 -14.38 17.01
N ILE A 230 -16.78 -13.29 17.63
CA ILE A 230 -15.94 -12.25 18.22
C ILE A 230 -15.90 -12.47 19.73
N GLU A 231 -14.70 -12.60 20.28
CA GLU A 231 -14.50 -12.76 21.72
C GLU A 231 -13.49 -11.74 22.27
N PRO A 232 -13.51 -11.44 23.59
CA PRO A 232 -12.54 -10.53 24.20
C PRO A 232 -11.09 -11.00 23.99
N LEU A 233 -10.19 -10.05 23.76
CA LEU A 233 -8.76 -10.30 23.54
C LEU A 233 -8.00 -10.58 24.84
N GLY A 234 -8.57 -10.20 26.00
CA GLY A 234 -7.93 -10.32 27.32
C GLY A 234 -7.01 -9.15 27.68
N GLY A 235 -6.97 -8.10 26.85
CA GLY A 235 -6.22 -6.87 27.06
C GLY A 235 -6.80 -5.72 26.22
N LYS A 236 -6.33 -4.50 26.50
CA LYS A 236 -6.66 -3.30 25.72
C LYS A 236 -5.40 -2.83 25.01
N PHE A 237 -5.46 -2.71 23.69
CA PHE A 237 -4.32 -2.32 22.88
C PHE A 237 -4.68 -1.23 21.89
N ILE A 238 -3.69 -0.41 21.56
CA ILE A 238 -3.81 0.61 20.51
C ILE A 238 -2.95 0.18 19.33
N ASP A 239 -3.53 0.26 18.15
CA ASP A 239 -2.85 0.13 16.86
C ASP A 239 -3.25 1.31 15.99
N CYS A 240 -2.30 2.19 15.73
CA CYS A 240 -2.54 3.33 14.87
C CYS A 240 -1.74 3.18 13.57
N GLY A 241 -2.35 3.56 12.45
CA GLY A 241 -1.71 3.54 11.14
C GLY A 241 -2.07 4.77 10.31
N MET A 242 -1.05 5.49 9.86
CA MET A 242 -1.17 6.67 9.01
C MET A 242 -0.37 6.48 7.72
N GLY A 243 -1.00 6.73 6.58
CA GLY A 243 -0.35 6.63 5.27
C GLY A 243 0.63 7.78 5.06
N PHE A 244 1.93 7.49 5.06
CA PHE A 244 2.98 8.50 5.00
C PHE A 244 2.91 9.34 3.72
N GLU A 245 2.81 8.70 2.56
CA GLU A 245 2.77 9.36 1.25
C GLU A 245 1.56 10.30 1.12
N ARG A 246 0.41 9.90 1.70
CA ARG A 246 -0.81 10.72 1.72
C ARG A 246 -0.59 11.97 2.57
N LEU A 247 -0.07 11.79 3.79
CA LEU A 247 0.25 12.90 4.70
C LEU A 247 1.28 13.84 4.08
N LEU A 248 2.34 13.28 3.47
CA LEU A 248 3.41 14.07 2.85
C LEU A 248 2.86 14.97 1.75
N SER A 249 1.98 14.45 0.89
CA SER A 249 1.35 15.25 -0.14
C SER A 249 0.51 16.40 0.43
N ILE A 250 -0.13 16.21 1.59
CA ILE A 250 -0.87 17.28 2.27
C ILE A 250 0.08 18.35 2.79
N ILE A 251 1.15 17.94 3.47
CA ILE A 251 2.14 18.84 4.07
C ILE A 251 2.91 19.63 3.01
N GLN A 252 3.13 19.05 1.84
CA GLN A 252 3.77 19.72 0.70
C GLN A 252 2.78 20.43 -0.23
N GLU A 253 1.50 20.48 0.13
CA GLU A 253 0.43 21.11 -0.65
C GLU A 253 0.36 20.59 -2.10
N LYS A 254 0.54 19.26 -2.25
CA LYS A 254 0.53 18.54 -3.52
C LYS A 254 -0.79 17.79 -3.74
N PRO A 255 -1.38 17.86 -4.95
CA PRO A 255 -2.63 17.17 -5.25
C PRO A 255 -2.46 15.64 -5.32
N SER A 256 -1.24 15.17 -5.60
CA SER A 256 -0.90 13.75 -5.67
C SER A 256 0.28 13.40 -4.76
N SER A 257 0.26 12.18 -4.22
CA SER A 257 1.42 11.58 -3.55
C SER A 257 2.64 11.53 -4.48
N TYR A 258 2.41 11.34 -5.78
CA TYR A 258 3.44 11.25 -6.82
C TYR A 258 4.13 12.59 -7.15
N ASP A 259 3.62 13.72 -6.63
CA ASP A 259 4.21 15.05 -6.86
C ASP A 259 5.13 15.50 -5.72
N THR A 260 5.34 14.62 -4.73
CA THR A 260 6.18 14.87 -3.55
C THR A 260 7.66 14.66 -3.86
N ASP A 261 8.52 15.03 -2.90
CA ASP A 261 9.97 14.77 -2.96
C ASP A 261 10.34 13.27 -2.92
N LEU A 262 9.40 12.38 -2.58
CA LEU A 262 9.60 10.92 -2.69
C LEU A 262 9.63 10.41 -4.13
N PHE A 263 8.86 11.05 -5.03
CA PHE A 263 8.64 10.54 -6.38
C PHE A 263 9.18 11.46 -7.47
N SER A 264 9.18 12.78 -7.25
CA SER A 264 9.66 13.73 -8.26
C SER A 264 11.09 13.45 -8.77
N PRO A 265 12.06 12.98 -7.96
CA PRO A 265 13.37 12.58 -8.49
C PRO A 265 13.30 11.38 -9.45
N LEU A 266 12.45 10.38 -9.14
CA LEU A 266 12.23 9.22 -10.01
C LEU A 266 11.58 9.64 -11.33
N MET A 267 10.56 10.51 -11.27
CA MET A 267 9.91 11.05 -12.46
C MET A 267 10.92 11.79 -13.34
N LYS A 268 11.80 12.59 -12.73
CA LYS A 268 12.82 13.33 -13.48
C LYS A 268 13.80 12.40 -14.18
N GLU A 269 14.23 11.33 -13.52
CA GLU A 269 15.18 10.40 -14.12
C GLU A 269 14.53 9.54 -15.21
N ILE A 270 13.27 9.15 -15.04
CA ILE A 270 12.51 8.49 -16.10
C ILE A 270 12.42 9.40 -17.33
N GLU A 271 12.15 10.70 -17.17
CA GLU A 271 12.17 11.69 -18.27
C GLU A 271 13.54 11.72 -18.97
N ASN A 272 14.63 11.67 -18.21
CA ASN A 272 15.99 11.67 -18.74
C ASN A 272 16.28 10.45 -19.62
N PHE A 273 15.69 9.29 -19.33
CA PHE A 273 15.84 8.08 -20.14
C PHE A 273 15.08 8.10 -21.47
N GLN A 274 14.01 8.88 -21.59
CA GLN A 274 13.17 8.86 -22.78
C GLN A 274 13.91 9.34 -24.02
N ILE A 275 13.64 8.68 -25.15
CA ILE A 275 14.12 9.09 -26.47
C ILE A 275 13.40 10.37 -26.92
N GLU A 276 12.07 10.39 -26.81
CA GLU A 276 11.24 11.58 -27.02
C GLU A 276 10.83 12.14 -25.66
N LYS A 277 11.24 13.37 -25.35
CA LYS A 277 10.98 13.98 -24.04
C LYS A 277 9.50 14.29 -23.85
N PHE A 278 8.92 13.68 -22.84
CA PHE A 278 7.59 13.98 -22.33
C PHE A 278 7.68 14.08 -20.81
N SER A 279 7.46 15.27 -20.26
CA SER A 279 7.46 15.49 -18.81
C SER A 279 6.15 15.01 -18.19
N TYR A 280 6.23 14.47 -16.97
CA TYR A 280 5.05 14.08 -16.18
C TYR A 280 4.14 15.29 -15.91
N GLN A 281 2.84 15.17 -16.23
CA GLN A 281 1.86 16.26 -16.11
C GLN A 281 0.85 16.05 -14.97
N GLY A 282 0.86 14.89 -14.31
CA GLY A 282 -0.05 14.62 -13.19
C GLY A 282 -1.50 14.30 -13.59
N THR A 283 -1.75 13.99 -14.86
CA THR A 283 -3.10 13.71 -15.38
C THR A 283 -3.53 12.26 -15.14
N ILE A 284 -4.84 12.05 -15.07
CA ILE A 284 -5.50 10.74 -15.01
C ILE A 284 -6.39 10.61 -16.24
N GLY A 285 -6.26 9.51 -16.97
CA GLY A 285 -7.05 9.28 -18.18
C GLY A 285 -6.52 8.15 -19.05
N ASN A 286 -7.32 7.80 -20.05
CA ASN A 286 -6.98 6.82 -21.08
C ASN A 286 -6.54 7.47 -22.40
N ASP A 287 -6.38 8.79 -22.42
CA ASP A 287 -5.78 9.50 -23.53
C ASP A 287 -4.25 9.33 -23.53
N LYS A 288 -3.57 9.84 -24.56
CA LYS A 288 -2.12 9.66 -24.70
C LYS A 288 -1.35 10.17 -23.47
N VAL A 289 -1.69 11.36 -22.99
CA VAL A 289 -1.04 12.01 -21.84
C VAL A 289 -1.31 11.22 -20.55
N GLY A 290 -2.57 10.85 -20.29
CA GLY A 290 -2.93 10.06 -19.12
C GLY A 290 -2.28 8.67 -19.07
N ILE A 291 -2.09 8.01 -20.21
CA ILE A 291 -1.36 6.74 -20.32
C ILE A 291 0.14 6.92 -19.99
N GLN A 292 0.74 8.01 -20.44
CA GLN A 292 2.14 8.34 -20.14
C GLN A 292 2.33 8.68 -18.66
N ASP A 293 1.44 9.50 -18.09
CA ASP A 293 1.47 9.83 -16.67
C ASP A 293 1.22 8.59 -15.78
N THR A 294 0.35 7.68 -16.21
CA THR A 294 0.16 6.39 -15.54
C THR A 294 1.44 5.55 -15.57
N ALA A 295 2.17 5.57 -16.69
CA ALA A 295 3.43 4.85 -16.83
C ALA A 295 4.52 5.37 -15.89
N TYR A 296 4.58 6.69 -15.73
CA TYR A 296 5.45 7.37 -14.78
C TYR A 296 5.20 6.94 -13.32
N ARG A 297 3.94 7.02 -12.89
CA ARG A 297 3.51 6.61 -11.55
C ARG A 297 3.79 5.14 -11.28
N LEU A 298 3.42 4.27 -12.22
CA LEU A 298 3.61 2.83 -12.11
C LEU A 298 5.09 2.45 -11.98
N ALA A 299 5.95 2.98 -12.85
CA ALA A 299 7.38 2.67 -12.81
C ALA A 299 8.03 3.14 -11.49
N SER A 300 7.68 4.34 -11.04
CA SER A 300 8.21 4.93 -9.80
C SER A 300 7.74 4.19 -8.54
N ASP A 301 6.47 3.78 -8.49
CA ASP A 301 5.95 2.92 -7.42
C ASP A 301 6.65 1.55 -7.41
N HIS A 302 6.70 0.88 -8.57
CA HIS A 302 7.21 -0.48 -8.65
C HIS A 302 8.69 -0.55 -8.30
N ILE A 303 9.53 0.41 -8.71
CA ILE A 303 10.96 0.37 -8.34
C ILE A 303 11.16 0.48 -6.82
N ARG A 304 10.33 1.26 -6.10
CA ARG A 304 10.36 1.32 -4.63
C ARG A 304 10.00 -0.05 -4.04
N ALA A 305 8.88 -0.63 -4.46
CA ALA A 305 8.42 -1.94 -3.99
C ALA A 305 9.43 -3.07 -4.27
N ILE A 306 10.03 -3.07 -5.47
CA ILE A 306 11.02 -4.05 -5.93
C ILE A 306 12.31 -3.93 -5.11
N SER A 307 12.82 -2.71 -4.92
CA SER A 307 14.06 -2.47 -4.18
C SER A 307 13.94 -2.92 -2.73
N ILE A 308 12.84 -2.56 -2.07
CA ILE A 308 12.53 -2.99 -0.71
C ILE A 308 12.40 -4.52 -0.62
N SER A 309 11.64 -5.13 -1.54
CA SER A 309 11.44 -6.59 -1.54
C SER A 309 12.76 -7.35 -1.70
N ILE A 310 13.64 -6.89 -2.59
CA ILE A 310 14.94 -7.54 -2.82
C ILE A 310 15.87 -7.36 -1.62
N ALA A 311 15.89 -6.17 -1.01
CA ALA A 311 16.64 -5.90 0.22
C ALA A 311 16.18 -6.78 1.38
N ASP A 312 14.88 -7.06 1.47
CA ASP A 312 14.28 -7.99 2.44
C ASP A 312 14.40 -9.48 2.03
N GLY A 313 15.17 -9.79 0.98
CA GLY A 313 15.55 -11.15 0.61
C GLY A 313 14.70 -11.82 -0.47
N VAL A 314 13.69 -11.14 -1.04
CA VAL A 314 12.87 -11.71 -2.12
C VAL A 314 13.70 -11.82 -3.41
N ARG A 315 13.48 -12.90 -4.17
CA ARG A 315 14.10 -13.13 -5.49
C ARG A 315 13.03 -13.47 -6.52
N PRO A 316 13.17 -13.03 -7.80
CA PRO A 316 12.22 -13.39 -8.84
C PRO A 316 12.10 -14.92 -9.00
N SER A 317 10.88 -15.44 -8.89
CA SER A 317 10.61 -16.89 -8.96
C SER A 317 9.23 -17.16 -9.57
N SER A 318 8.83 -18.43 -9.67
CA SER A 318 7.49 -18.81 -10.13
C SER A 318 6.43 -18.83 -9.00
N ASN A 319 6.84 -18.68 -7.75
CA ASN A 319 5.98 -18.92 -6.58
C ASN A 319 5.92 -17.70 -5.66
N ASP A 320 4.77 -17.52 -4.99
CA ASP A 320 4.57 -16.63 -3.85
C ASP A 320 5.16 -15.21 -4.05
N HIS A 321 6.03 -14.75 -3.15
CA HIS A 321 6.66 -13.41 -3.22
C HIS A 321 7.46 -13.19 -4.49
N GLY A 322 8.22 -14.22 -4.91
CA GLY A 322 9.08 -14.13 -6.08
C GLY A 322 8.31 -14.03 -7.39
N PHE A 323 7.11 -14.61 -7.44
CA PHE A 323 6.18 -14.42 -8.55
C PHE A 323 5.70 -12.98 -8.64
N ILE A 324 5.29 -12.38 -7.52
CA ILE A 324 4.84 -10.98 -7.47
C ILE A 324 6.00 -10.05 -7.84
N LEU A 325 7.20 -10.26 -7.29
CA LEU A 325 8.38 -9.49 -7.63
C LEU A 325 8.68 -9.52 -9.14
N ARG A 326 8.63 -10.72 -9.74
CA ARG A 326 8.77 -10.89 -11.20
C ARG A 326 7.70 -10.11 -11.96
N GLN A 327 6.45 -10.16 -11.52
CA GLN A 327 5.35 -9.45 -12.15
C GLN A 327 5.55 -7.93 -12.11
N LEU A 328 5.96 -7.38 -10.96
CA LEU A 328 6.24 -5.95 -10.80
C LEU A 328 7.36 -5.49 -11.74
N ILE A 329 8.49 -6.21 -11.76
CA ILE A 329 9.63 -5.89 -12.65
C ILE A 329 9.15 -5.85 -14.10
N ARG A 330 8.51 -6.93 -14.57
CA ARG A 330 8.09 -7.07 -15.97
C ARG A 330 7.06 -6.02 -16.38
N ARG A 331 6.12 -5.69 -15.50
CA ARG A 331 5.11 -4.66 -15.76
C ARG A 331 5.76 -3.27 -15.88
N ALA A 332 6.66 -2.92 -14.96
CA ALA A 332 7.36 -1.63 -14.98
C ALA A 332 8.24 -1.46 -16.23
N VAL A 333 9.11 -2.43 -16.54
CA VAL A 333 10.00 -2.34 -17.71
C VAL A 333 9.22 -2.29 -19.02
N TYR A 334 8.15 -3.08 -19.14
CA TYR A 334 7.30 -3.07 -20.32
C TYR A 334 6.61 -1.72 -20.51
N THR A 335 6.02 -1.18 -19.45
CA THR A 335 5.32 0.10 -19.46
C THR A 335 6.27 1.26 -19.77
N MET A 336 7.47 1.30 -19.18
CA MET A 336 8.48 2.31 -19.51
C MET A 336 8.89 2.26 -20.98
N LYS A 337 9.13 1.07 -21.53
CA LYS A 337 9.51 0.91 -22.93
C LYS A 337 8.37 1.31 -23.88
N LYS A 338 7.16 0.80 -23.63
CA LYS A 338 6.02 0.94 -24.54
C LYS A 338 5.39 2.33 -24.49
N ASN A 339 5.22 2.91 -23.31
CA ASN A 339 4.46 4.14 -23.12
C ASN A 339 5.36 5.39 -23.00
N LEU A 340 6.59 5.23 -22.51
CA LEU A 340 7.53 6.34 -22.32
C LEU A 340 8.72 6.32 -23.28
N GLY A 341 8.87 5.26 -24.09
CA GLY A 341 9.96 5.15 -25.04
C GLY A 341 11.35 5.03 -24.39
N CYS A 342 11.43 4.65 -23.11
CA CYS A 342 12.71 4.45 -22.42
C CYS A 342 13.47 3.25 -23.02
N PRO A 343 14.81 3.30 -23.15
CA PRO A 343 15.59 2.17 -23.62
C PRO A 343 15.59 1.02 -22.61
N GLU A 344 15.81 -0.20 -23.10
CA GLU A 344 15.99 -1.38 -22.25
C GLU A 344 17.20 -1.17 -21.32
N ASN A 345 17.18 -1.81 -20.14
CA ASN A 345 18.16 -1.68 -19.07
C ASN A 345 18.22 -0.29 -18.40
N SER A 346 17.18 0.54 -18.59
CA SER A 346 17.08 1.83 -17.88
C SER A 346 16.48 1.67 -16.48
N PHE A 347 15.66 0.65 -16.25
CA PHE A 347 14.88 0.55 -15.01
C PHE A 347 15.74 0.34 -13.76
N ASN A 348 16.81 -0.48 -13.86
CA ASN A 348 17.75 -0.67 -12.73
C ASN A 348 18.48 0.62 -12.34
N LYS A 349 18.55 1.63 -13.22
CA LYS A 349 19.21 2.91 -12.93
C LYS A 349 18.38 3.82 -12.02
N LEU A 350 17.13 3.46 -11.74
CA LEU A 350 16.29 4.15 -10.76
C LEU A 350 16.59 3.72 -9.31
N VAL A 351 17.31 2.61 -9.10
CA VAL A 351 17.62 2.07 -7.76
C VAL A 351 18.37 3.07 -6.87
N PRO A 352 19.43 3.76 -7.33
CA PRO A 352 20.14 4.74 -6.49
C PRO A 352 19.22 5.84 -5.94
N ILE A 353 18.27 6.32 -6.76
CA ILE A 353 17.30 7.35 -6.35
C ILE A 353 16.36 6.84 -5.25
N VAL A 354 15.96 5.57 -5.31
CA VAL A 354 15.18 4.94 -4.23
C VAL A 354 16.00 4.90 -2.94
N ILE A 355 17.29 4.59 -3.02
CA ILE A 355 18.20 4.54 -1.87
C ILE A 355 18.42 5.93 -1.27
N ASP A 356 18.54 6.96 -2.10
CA ASP A 356 18.66 8.34 -1.62
C ASP A 356 17.43 8.76 -0.81
N SER A 357 16.23 8.38 -1.27
CA SER A 357 14.97 8.74 -0.61
C SER A 357 14.62 7.89 0.63
N LEU A 358 14.98 6.60 0.61
CA LEU A 358 14.51 5.63 1.63
C LEU A 358 15.64 5.03 2.47
N GLY A 359 16.90 5.17 2.08
CA GLY A 359 18.03 4.46 2.66
C GLY A 359 18.40 4.89 4.08
N ASP A 360 18.01 6.09 4.52
CA ASP A 360 18.14 6.49 5.93
C ASP A 360 17.11 5.79 6.83
N ALA A 361 15.88 5.63 6.33
CA ALA A 361 14.81 4.96 7.06
C ALA A 361 14.98 3.44 7.07
N TYR A 362 15.53 2.88 5.98
CA TYR A 362 15.73 1.44 5.75
C TYR A 362 17.18 1.16 5.32
N PRO A 363 18.15 1.12 6.26
CA PRO A 363 19.57 0.99 5.97
C PRO A 363 19.96 -0.25 5.16
N GLU A 364 19.17 -1.31 5.23
CA GLU A 364 19.33 -2.53 4.43
C GLU A 364 19.28 -2.26 2.91
N LEU A 365 18.65 -1.17 2.46
CA LEU A 365 18.69 -0.77 1.06
C LEU A 365 20.11 -0.40 0.61
N ARG A 366 20.83 0.39 1.42
CA ARG A 366 22.20 0.83 1.11
C ARG A 366 23.15 -0.35 0.99
N GLY A 367 23.04 -1.32 1.90
CA GLY A 367 23.85 -2.53 1.88
C GLY A 367 23.60 -3.44 0.67
N ASN A 368 22.47 -3.28 -0.03
CA ASN A 368 22.03 -4.19 -1.10
C ASN A 368 21.94 -3.52 -2.50
N GLU A 369 22.42 -2.29 -2.70
CA GLU A 369 22.27 -1.58 -3.98
C GLU A 369 22.67 -2.42 -5.20
N ASN A 370 23.91 -2.91 -5.22
CA ASN A 370 24.45 -3.67 -6.36
C ASN A 370 23.62 -4.92 -6.65
N LEU A 371 23.22 -5.63 -5.60
CA LEU A 371 22.39 -6.83 -5.68
C LEU A 371 21.01 -6.50 -6.26
N ILE A 372 20.37 -5.41 -5.82
CA ILE A 372 19.08 -4.96 -6.33
C ILE A 372 19.19 -4.67 -7.83
N ARG A 373 20.20 -3.89 -8.23
CA ARG A 373 20.43 -3.52 -9.64
C ARG A 373 20.67 -4.75 -10.52
N GLU A 374 21.50 -5.69 -10.05
CA GLU A 374 21.80 -6.93 -10.76
C GLU A 374 20.54 -7.78 -10.97
N ILE A 375 19.75 -7.99 -9.92
CA ILE A 375 18.52 -8.79 -9.99
C ILE A 375 17.51 -8.18 -10.95
N VAL A 376 17.30 -6.86 -10.87
CA VAL A 376 16.38 -6.13 -11.76
C VAL A 376 16.83 -6.27 -13.21
N ASN A 377 18.11 -6.03 -13.48
CA ASN A 377 18.67 -6.12 -14.83
C ASN A 377 18.59 -7.54 -15.41
N ASN A 378 18.92 -8.55 -14.60
CA ASN A 378 18.87 -9.95 -15.02
C ASN A 378 17.43 -10.41 -15.34
N GLU A 379 16.44 -9.98 -14.55
CA GLU A 379 15.04 -10.30 -14.86
C GLU A 379 14.53 -9.53 -16.10
N GLU A 380 14.96 -8.28 -16.30
CA GLU A 380 14.64 -7.50 -17.50
C GLU A 380 15.17 -8.18 -18.78
N ILE A 381 16.44 -8.63 -18.79
CA ILE A 381 17.03 -9.36 -19.93
C ILE A 381 16.24 -10.64 -20.24
N LYS A 382 15.89 -11.41 -19.20
CA LYS A 382 15.08 -12.63 -19.35
C LYS A 382 13.70 -12.31 -19.92
N PHE A 383 13.09 -11.22 -19.47
CA PHE A 383 11.79 -10.78 -19.94
C PHE A 383 11.81 -10.40 -21.43
N TRP A 384 12.75 -9.57 -21.87
CA TRP A 384 12.80 -9.17 -23.29
C TRP A 384 13.11 -10.35 -24.22
N LYS A 385 13.96 -11.28 -23.79
CA LYS A 385 14.18 -12.54 -24.52
C LYS A 385 12.88 -13.36 -24.64
N LEU A 386 12.08 -13.43 -23.56
CA LEU A 386 10.79 -14.12 -23.56
C LEU A 386 9.81 -13.48 -24.55
N ILE A 387 9.68 -12.15 -24.55
CA ILE A 387 8.78 -11.44 -25.45
C ILE A 387 9.20 -11.62 -26.90
N LYS A 388 10.49 -11.46 -27.22
CA LYS A 388 11.03 -11.67 -28.57
C LYS A 388 10.73 -13.07 -29.10
N ASN A 389 10.89 -14.09 -28.26
CA ASN A 389 10.64 -15.49 -28.67
C ASN A 389 9.16 -15.80 -28.89
N ASN A 390 8.25 -15.08 -28.23
CA ASN A 390 6.81 -15.34 -28.29
C ASN A 390 6.03 -14.34 -29.14
N ASP A 391 6.63 -13.26 -29.65
CA ASP A 391 5.94 -12.18 -30.37
C ASP A 391 5.07 -12.71 -31.53
N LYS A 392 5.67 -13.54 -32.41
CA LYS A 392 4.94 -14.14 -33.55
C LYS A 392 3.76 -15.01 -33.10
N LEU A 393 3.93 -15.76 -32.00
CA LEU A 393 2.87 -16.60 -31.45
C LEU A 393 1.72 -15.73 -30.92
N VAL A 394 2.03 -14.73 -30.10
CA VAL A 394 1.04 -13.83 -29.50
C VAL A 394 0.24 -13.10 -30.58
N ARG A 395 0.94 -12.52 -31.57
CA ARG A 395 0.31 -11.82 -32.69
C ARG A 395 -0.60 -12.74 -33.48
N LYS A 396 -0.14 -13.95 -33.83
CA LYS A 396 -0.96 -14.93 -34.54
C LYS A 396 -2.21 -15.33 -33.74
N SER A 397 -2.05 -15.62 -32.45
CA SER A 397 -3.17 -16.00 -31.56
C SER A 397 -4.20 -14.88 -31.42
N ILE A 398 -3.77 -13.62 -31.38
CA ILE A 398 -4.68 -12.47 -31.32
C ILE A 398 -5.34 -12.24 -32.67
N GLN A 399 -4.61 -12.29 -33.78
CA GLN A 399 -5.14 -12.07 -35.13
C GLN A 399 -6.21 -13.09 -35.53
N SER A 400 -6.05 -14.36 -35.14
CA SER A 400 -7.01 -15.43 -35.48
C SER A 400 -8.38 -15.30 -34.81
N ILE A 401 -8.54 -14.38 -33.86
CA ILE A 401 -9.81 -14.14 -33.17
C ILE A 401 -10.64 -13.18 -34.01
N GLU A 402 -11.81 -13.56 -34.52
CA GLU A 402 -12.64 -12.64 -35.32
C GLU A 402 -13.29 -11.53 -34.48
N SER A 403 -13.56 -11.81 -33.20
CA SER A 403 -14.14 -10.86 -32.25
C SER A 403 -13.18 -9.71 -31.88
N LYS A 404 -13.77 -8.56 -31.50
CA LYS A 404 -13.06 -7.45 -30.86
C LYS A 404 -12.63 -7.77 -29.41
N ILE A 405 -13.14 -8.85 -28.83
CA ILE A 405 -12.81 -9.30 -27.48
C ILE A 405 -11.90 -10.53 -27.58
N ILE A 406 -10.68 -10.42 -27.05
CA ILE A 406 -9.77 -11.55 -26.85
C ILE A 406 -10.28 -12.35 -25.65
N PRO A 407 -10.67 -13.63 -25.83
CA PRO A 407 -11.16 -14.45 -24.72
C PRO A 407 -10.13 -14.57 -23.59
N GLY A 408 -10.60 -14.54 -22.35
CA GLY A 408 -9.74 -14.61 -21.17
C GLY A 408 -8.94 -15.90 -21.11
N GLU A 409 -9.48 -17.00 -21.65
CA GLU A 409 -8.81 -18.30 -21.80
C GLU A 409 -7.58 -18.21 -22.70
N VAL A 410 -7.67 -17.46 -23.80
CA VAL A 410 -6.55 -17.28 -24.73
C VAL A 410 -5.44 -16.47 -24.06
N ALA A 411 -5.82 -15.36 -23.41
CA ALA A 411 -4.87 -14.54 -22.66
C ALA A 411 -4.24 -15.32 -21.50
N TRP A 412 -5.03 -16.15 -20.80
CA TRP A 412 -4.54 -17.00 -19.72
C TRP A 412 -3.62 -18.11 -20.24
N ASN A 413 -3.89 -18.68 -21.40
CA ASN A 413 -3.02 -19.70 -22.00
C ASN A 413 -1.66 -19.09 -22.41
N LEU A 414 -1.65 -17.92 -23.05
CA LEU A 414 -0.42 -17.20 -23.36
C LEU A 414 0.41 -16.90 -22.10
N TYR A 415 -0.26 -16.62 -20.99
CA TYR A 415 0.39 -16.44 -19.70
C TYR A 415 0.91 -17.76 -19.09
N SER A 416 0.02 -18.72 -18.88
CA SER A 416 0.31 -19.96 -18.14
C SER A 416 1.26 -20.91 -18.89
N THR A 417 1.18 -20.95 -20.22
CA THR A 417 2.01 -21.83 -21.06
C THR A 417 3.27 -21.13 -21.53
N ASN A 418 3.18 -19.86 -21.93
CA ASN A 418 4.28 -19.15 -22.58
C ASN A 418 4.92 -18.06 -21.71
N GLY A 419 4.38 -17.78 -20.52
CA GLY A 419 4.88 -16.77 -19.59
C GLY A 419 4.67 -15.33 -20.04
N VAL A 420 3.87 -15.09 -21.09
CA VAL A 420 3.62 -13.76 -21.67
C VAL A 420 2.70 -12.96 -20.75
N PRO A 421 3.15 -11.84 -20.15
CA PRO A 421 2.31 -11.05 -19.25
C PRO A 421 1.08 -10.47 -19.95
N ILE A 422 0.00 -10.35 -19.18
CA ILE A 422 -1.27 -9.81 -19.66
C ILE A 422 -1.15 -8.42 -20.28
N ASP A 423 -0.25 -7.58 -19.77
CA ASP A 423 -0.04 -6.22 -20.29
C ASP A 423 0.51 -6.22 -21.72
N VAL A 424 1.32 -7.23 -22.07
CA VAL A 424 1.80 -7.44 -23.45
C VAL A 424 0.65 -7.88 -24.36
N VAL A 425 -0.19 -8.80 -23.88
CA VAL A 425 -1.38 -9.26 -24.62
C VAL A 425 -2.36 -8.11 -24.85
N LYS A 426 -2.60 -7.26 -23.84
CA LYS A 426 -3.44 -6.06 -23.95
C LYS A 426 -2.88 -5.08 -24.96
N SER A 427 -1.59 -4.77 -24.88
CA SER A 427 -0.96 -3.82 -25.82
C SER A 427 -1.01 -4.32 -27.26
N ILE A 428 -0.68 -5.59 -27.51
CA ILE A 428 -0.75 -6.16 -28.88
C ILE A 428 -2.22 -6.25 -29.33
N GLY A 429 -3.15 -6.56 -28.42
CA GLY A 429 -4.59 -6.50 -28.70
C GLY A 429 -5.03 -5.14 -29.21
N MET A 430 -4.61 -4.06 -28.54
CA MET A 430 -4.94 -2.68 -28.95
C MET A 430 -4.38 -2.34 -30.33
N GLU A 431 -3.19 -2.83 -30.70
CA GLU A 431 -2.63 -2.67 -32.06
C GLU A 431 -3.55 -3.28 -33.15
N TYR A 432 -4.34 -4.30 -32.79
CA TYR A 432 -5.34 -4.93 -33.67
C TYR A 432 -6.78 -4.46 -33.40
N GLY A 433 -6.98 -3.39 -32.62
CA GLY A 433 -8.31 -2.87 -32.27
C GLY A 433 -9.13 -3.81 -31.38
N LYS A 434 -8.46 -4.65 -30.57
CA LYS A 434 -9.08 -5.63 -29.68
C LYS A 434 -8.81 -5.34 -28.22
N ILE A 435 -9.74 -5.75 -27.36
CA ILE A 435 -9.64 -5.67 -25.90
C ILE A 435 -9.64 -7.06 -25.29
N VAL A 436 -8.96 -7.24 -24.16
CA VAL A 436 -8.94 -8.54 -23.47
C VAL A 436 -10.10 -8.65 -22.50
N ASP A 437 -10.77 -9.80 -22.46
CA ASP A 437 -11.67 -10.16 -21.37
C ASP A 437 -10.85 -10.38 -20.08
N ILE A 438 -10.63 -9.28 -19.38
CA ILE A 438 -9.83 -9.26 -18.16
C ILE A 438 -10.53 -9.95 -17.00
N ILE A 439 -11.86 -9.89 -16.96
CA ILE A 439 -12.68 -10.50 -15.91
C ILE A 439 -12.46 -12.02 -15.96
N LYS A 440 -12.59 -12.61 -17.16
CA LYS A 440 -12.39 -14.04 -17.34
C LYS A 440 -10.93 -14.46 -17.10
N TYR A 441 -9.96 -13.66 -17.57
CA TYR A 441 -8.54 -13.90 -17.28
C TYR A 441 -8.25 -13.94 -15.77
N GLU A 442 -8.77 -12.98 -15.01
CA GLU A 442 -8.58 -12.91 -13.56
C GLU A 442 -9.27 -14.07 -12.83
N GLU A 443 -10.46 -14.47 -13.28
CA GLU A 443 -11.16 -15.64 -12.76
C GLU A 443 -10.29 -16.91 -12.89
N LEU A 444 -9.75 -17.17 -14.09
CA LEU A 444 -8.89 -18.32 -14.38
C LEU A 444 -7.60 -18.28 -13.56
N SER A 445 -6.98 -17.10 -13.46
CA SER A 445 -5.79 -16.87 -12.64
C SER A 445 -6.04 -17.21 -11.16
N LYS A 446 -7.18 -16.75 -10.61
CA LYS A 446 -7.58 -17.07 -9.23
C LYS A 446 -7.85 -18.56 -9.04
N GLN A 447 -8.51 -19.23 -9.99
CA GLN A 447 -8.79 -20.67 -9.91
C GLN A 447 -7.51 -21.51 -9.89
N TYR A 448 -6.53 -21.18 -10.74
CA TYR A 448 -5.27 -21.91 -10.80
C TYR A 448 -4.42 -21.71 -9.53
N ARG A 449 -4.36 -20.49 -9.00
CA ARG A 449 -3.71 -20.20 -7.70
C ARG A 449 -4.35 -20.99 -6.55
N LYS A 450 -5.67 -21.14 -6.54
CA LYS A 450 -6.37 -21.98 -5.55
C LYS A 450 -5.96 -23.45 -5.68
N LYS A 451 -5.94 -24.02 -6.90
CA LYS A 451 -5.55 -25.43 -7.14
C LYS A 451 -4.09 -25.72 -6.77
N GLY A 452 -3.16 -24.81 -7.04
CA GLY A 452 -1.75 -24.94 -6.63
C GLY A 452 -1.58 -24.98 -5.11
N ASN A 453 -2.45 -24.29 -4.36
CA ASN A 453 -2.48 -24.34 -2.89
C ASN A 453 -3.21 -25.58 -2.34
N THR A 454 -4.18 -26.15 -3.06
CA THR A 454 -4.85 -27.39 -2.63
C THR A 454 -3.94 -28.61 -2.75
N LEU A 455 -3.12 -28.69 -3.81
CA LEU A 455 -2.14 -29.78 -4.00
C LEU A 455 -1.03 -29.78 -2.92
N LYS A 456 -0.74 -28.62 -2.31
CA LYS A 456 0.18 -28.50 -1.17
C LYS A 456 -0.44 -28.91 0.18
N LYS A 457 -1.77 -28.93 0.31
CA LYS A 457 -2.46 -29.40 1.53
C LYS A 457 -2.64 -30.93 1.58
N SER A 458 -2.49 -31.60 0.44
CA SER A 458 -2.60 -33.07 0.33
C SER A 458 -1.26 -33.80 0.53
N VAL A 459 -0.19 -33.08 0.89
CA VAL A 459 1.14 -33.64 1.19
C VAL A 459 1.69 -33.00 2.46
N VAL A 460 0.98 -33.17 3.58
CA VAL A 460 1.54 -33.15 4.96
C VAL A 460 0.74 -34.14 5.78
#